data_AF-A0A9D1EU19-F1
#
_entry.id   AF-A0A9D1EU19-F1
#
_cell.length_a   1.000
_cell.length_b   1.000
_cell.length_c   1.000
_cell.angle_alpha   90.00
_cell.angle_beta   90.00
_cell.angle_gamma   90.00
#
_symmetry.space_group_name_H-M   'P 1'
#
loop_
_entity.id
_entity.type
_entity.pdbx_description
1 polymer ?
#
loop_
_entity_poly.entity_id
_entity_poly.type
_entity_poly.pdbx_seq_one_letter_code
_entity_poly.pdbx_strand_id
1 'polypeptide(L)'
;MGIKVYAGYTHRYVSDPLYQPYYDLAASYHKPVAIHTGAMSGSWGRLKYSHPLTVDEAASQWPQVQFVICHLGNPWLPDAAAVIEKNDNVAADLSGLLEGPFDPEKYLERTRKLYRLCQNLAPVSG
;
A
#
# COMPACT_ATOMS: atom_id res chain seq x y z
N MET A 1 12.31 15.58 -3.65
CA MET A 1 12.44 14.59 -4.73
C MET A 1 12.86 13.26 -4.11
N GLY A 2 12.17 12.16 -4.44
CA GLY A 2 12.42 10.79 -3.93
C GLY A 2 12.10 9.74 -5.01
N ILE A 3 12.13 8.46 -4.67
CA ILE A 3 11.85 7.35 -5.61
C ILE A 3 10.39 6.94 -5.46
N LYS A 4 9.69 6.67 -6.58
CA LYS A 4 8.32 6.16 -6.59
C LYS A 4 8.27 4.79 -7.24
N VAL A 5 7.74 3.81 -6.53
CA VAL A 5 7.50 2.46 -7.02
C VAL A 5 6.01 2.24 -7.21
N TYR A 6 5.64 1.75 -8.39
CA TYR A 6 4.26 1.45 -8.76
C TYR A 6 3.98 -0.05 -8.57
N ALA A 7 3.99 -0.49 -7.31
CA ALA A 7 3.75 -1.88 -6.96
C ALA A 7 2.34 -2.30 -7.43
N GLY A 8 2.18 -3.56 -7.85
CA GLY A 8 0.97 -4.02 -8.53
C GLY A 8 0.96 -3.82 -10.04
N TYR A 9 1.56 -2.74 -10.56
CA TYR A 9 1.66 -2.49 -12.01
C TYR A 9 2.93 -3.11 -12.60
N THR A 10 4.04 -3.11 -11.85
CA THR A 10 5.29 -3.77 -12.25
C THR A 10 5.28 -5.30 -12.04
N HIS A 11 4.21 -5.83 -11.45
CA HIS A 11 4.02 -7.26 -11.14
C HIS A 11 5.16 -7.88 -10.32
N ARG A 12 5.80 -7.09 -9.45
CA ARG A 12 6.87 -7.51 -8.55
C ARG A 12 6.58 -7.08 -7.12
N TYR A 13 7.08 -7.84 -6.16
CA TYR A 13 7.05 -7.46 -4.76
C TYR A 13 8.03 -6.33 -4.50
N VAL A 14 7.74 -5.50 -3.50
CA VAL A 14 8.60 -4.38 -3.12
C VAL A 14 9.93 -4.87 -2.54
N SER A 15 9.98 -6.10 -2.04
CA SER A 15 11.19 -6.77 -1.59
C SER A 15 12.00 -7.46 -2.69
N ASP A 16 11.60 -7.35 -3.97
CA ASP A 16 12.34 -7.96 -5.06
C ASP A 16 13.78 -7.40 -5.13
N PRO A 17 14.83 -8.24 -5.16
CA PRO A 17 16.23 -7.80 -5.20
C PRO A 17 16.57 -6.85 -6.34
N LEU A 18 15.77 -6.82 -7.41
CA LEU A 18 15.86 -5.82 -8.48
C LEU A 18 15.83 -4.38 -7.93
N TYR A 19 15.17 -4.15 -6.79
CA TYR A 19 15.04 -2.82 -6.19
C TYR A 19 16.23 -2.40 -5.32
N GLN A 20 17.11 -3.34 -4.94
CA GLN A 20 18.26 -3.08 -4.08
C GLN A 20 19.10 -1.86 -4.50
N PRO A 21 19.56 -1.70 -5.77
CA PRO A 21 20.39 -0.54 -6.12
C PRO A 21 19.66 0.80 -5.95
N TYR A 22 18.33 0.82 -6.05
CA TYR A 22 17.52 2.02 -5.83
C TYR A 22 17.36 2.32 -4.34
N TYR A 23 17.22 1.28 -3.52
CA TYR A 23 17.15 1.39 -2.06
C TYR A 23 18.49 1.85 -1.47
N ASP A 24 19.61 1.30 -1.95
CA ASP A 24 20.95 1.74 -1.57
C ASP A 24 21.19 3.21 -1.91
N LEU A 25 20.70 3.65 -3.09
CA LEU A 25 20.74 5.05 -3.48
C LEU A 25 19.84 5.93 -2.59
N ALA A 26 18.61 5.51 -2.34
CA ALA A 26 17.66 6.22 -1.48
C ALA A 26 18.22 6.42 -0.07
N ALA A 27 18.81 5.36 0.51
CA ALA A 27 19.49 5.40 1.80
C ALA A 27 20.67 6.38 1.78
N SER A 28 21.56 6.27 0.80
CA SER A 28 22.76 7.11 0.69
C SER A 28 22.43 8.60 0.61
N TYR A 29 21.34 8.95 -0.07
CA TYR A 29 20.90 10.33 -0.25
C TYR A 29 19.80 10.77 0.72
N HIS A 30 19.43 9.90 1.67
CA HIS A 30 18.38 10.16 2.66
C HIS A 30 17.06 10.61 2.01
N LYS A 31 16.68 9.93 0.92
CA LYS A 31 15.45 10.21 0.17
C LYS A 31 14.42 9.10 0.42
N PRO A 32 13.13 9.45 0.56
CA PRO A 32 12.10 8.46 0.77
C PRO A 32 11.81 7.66 -0.51
N VAL A 33 11.31 6.45 -0.30
CA VAL A 33 10.77 5.57 -1.35
C VAL A 33 9.25 5.46 -1.16
N ALA A 34 8.50 6.14 -2.01
CA ALA A 34 7.05 6.06 -2.02
C ALA A 34 6.58 4.82 -2.80
N ILE A 35 5.70 4.02 -2.20
CA ILE A 35 5.18 2.79 -2.77
C ILE A 35 3.69 2.96 -3.03
N HIS A 36 3.27 2.83 -4.28
CA HIS A 36 1.85 2.69 -4.61
C HIS A 36 1.31 1.41 -3.99
N THR A 37 0.49 1.54 -2.95
CA THR A 37 -0.20 0.43 -2.30
C THR A 37 -1.71 0.62 -2.40
N GLY A 38 -2.45 -0.45 -2.09
CA GLY A 38 -3.90 -0.42 -2.12
C GLY A 38 -4.49 -0.69 -3.50
N ALA A 39 -5.68 -0.11 -3.70
CA ALA A 39 -6.45 -0.20 -4.91
C ALA A 39 -5.69 0.40 -6.10
N MET A 40 -6.00 -0.15 -7.27
CA MET A 40 -5.36 0.19 -8.52
C MET A 40 -6.40 0.59 -9.55
N SER A 41 -6.00 1.42 -10.50
CA SER A 41 -6.82 1.76 -11.65
C SER A 41 -6.63 0.69 -12.75
N GLY A 42 -7.72 0.36 -13.42
CA GLY A 42 -7.75 -0.69 -14.45
C GLY A 42 -7.69 -2.12 -13.90
N SER A 43 -7.82 -3.09 -14.80
CA SER A 43 -7.97 -4.51 -14.47
C SER A 43 -6.70 -5.35 -14.67
N TRP A 44 -5.63 -4.75 -15.19
CA TRP A 44 -4.38 -5.45 -15.53
C TRP A 44 -3.36 -5.50 -14.38
N GLY A 45 -3.54 -4.61 -13.39
CA GLY A 45 -2.77 -4.59 -12.16
C GLY A 45 -3.04 -5.83 -11.30
N ARG A 46 -2.05 -6.23 -10.50
CA ARG A 46 -2.15 -7.39 -9.61
C ARG A 46 -2.07 -6.96 -8.15
N LEU A 47 -3.23 -6.96 -7.49
CA LEU A 47 -3.43 -6.50 -6.12
C LEU A 47 -2.47 -7.10 -5.08
N LYS A 48 -2.07 -8.37 -5.25
CA LYS A 48 -1.15 -9.03 -4.32
C LYS A 48 0.20 -8.30 -4.17
N TYR A 49 0.64 -7.58 -5.20
CA TYR A 49 1.88 -6.81 -5.14
C TYR A 49 1.68 -5.38 -4.65
N SER A 50 0.45 -4.85 -4.65
CA SER A 50 0.13 -3.53 -4.08
C SER A 50 -0.43 -3.63 -2.66
N HIS A 51 -0.60 -4.84 -2.12
CA HIS A 51 -1.05 -5.04 -0.75
C HIS A 51 -0.04 -4.46 0.25
N PRO A 52 -0.44 -3.66 1.27
CA PRO A 52 0.49 -2.96 2.18
C PRO A 52 1.53 -3.86 2.86
N LEU A 53 1.17 -5.11 3.18
CA LEU A 53 2.09 -6.10 3.76
C LEU A 53 3.33 -6.38 2.89
N THR A 54 3.32 -6.09 1.58
CA THR A 54 4.56 -6.19 0.79
C THR A 54 5.65 -5.22 1.27
N VAL A 55 5.26 -4.10 1.89
CA VAL A 55 6.18 -3.08 2.39
C VAL A 55 6.82 -3.53 3.70
N ASP A 56 6.14 -4.36 4.50
CA ASP A 56 6.69 -4.95 5.73
C ASP A 56 7.99 -5.71 5.46
N GLU A 57 7.96 -6.57 4.43
CA GLU A 57 9.11 -7.38 4.05
C GLU A 57 10.28 -6.48 3.61
N ALA A 58 10.02 -5.46 2.79
CA ALA A 58 11.05 -4.52 2.35
C ALA A 58 11.58 -3.65 3.50
N ALA A 59 10.72 -3.14 4.38
CA ALA A 59 11.11 -2.32 5.52
C ALA A 59 12.06 -3.06 6.46
N SER A 60 11.79 -4.34 6.71
CA SER A 60 12.65 -5.20 7.53
C SER A 60 13.99 -5.57 6.86
N GLN A 61 14.03 -5.67 5.53
CA GLN A 61 15.26 -5.98 4.77
C GLN A 61 16.17 -4.75 4.62
N TRP A 62 15.61 -3.55 4.49
CA TRP A 62 16.36 -2.29 4.34
C TRP A 62 15.96 -1.26 5.41
N PRO A 63 16.33 -1.49 6.69
CA PRO A 63 15.95 -0.61 7.81
C PRO A 63 16.47 0.83 7.68
N GLN A 64 17.49 1.05 6.85
CA GLN A 64 18.07 2.36 6.55
C GLN A 64 17.26 3.20 5.54
N VAL A 65 16.25 2.61 4.89
CA VAL A 65 15.43 3.27 3.87
C VAL A 65 14.12 3.72 4.49
N GLN A 66 13.75 4.99 4.29
CA GLN A 66 12.43 5.50 4.65
C GLN A 66 11.41 5.14 3.57
N PHE A 67 10.52 4.21 3.87
CA PHE A 67 9.41 3.84 2.98
C PHE A 67 8.16 4.66 3.27
N VAL A 68 7.37 4.94 2.24
CA VAL A 68 6.09 5.62 2.36
C VAL A 68 5.00 4.80 1.68
N ILE A 69 4.04 4.31 2.47
CA ILE A 69 2.83 3.65 1.99
C ILE A 69 1.89 4.72 1.43
N CYS A 70 1.58 4.65 0.14
CA CYS A 70 0.70 5.63 -0.48
C CYS A 70 -0.77 5.35 -0.23
N HIS A 71 -1.55 6.42 -0.09
CA HIS A 71 -3.02 6.34 0.04
C HIS A 71 -3.46 5.50 1.25
N LEU A 72 -2.60 5.44 2.28
CA LEU A 72 -2.73 4.58 3.46
C LEU A 72 -3.08 3.11 3.13
N GLY A 73 -2.69 2.62 1.96
CA GLY A 73 -2.98 1.24 1.55
C GLY A 73 -4.45 0.92 1.26
N ASN A 74 -5.32 1.93 1.13
CA ASN A 74 -6.76 1.77 0.89
C ASN A 74 -7.05 0.73 -0.21
N PRO A 75 -7.83 -0.34 0.03
CA PRO A 75 -8.77 -0.50 1.15
C PRO A 75 -8.22 -1.21 2.40
N TRP A 76 -6.98 -1.68 2.40
CA TRP A 76 -6.40 -2.42 3.52
C TRP A 76 -5.80 -1.49 4.58
N LEU A 77 -6.63 -0.56 5.08
CA LEU A 77 -6.22 0.43 6.08
C LEU A 77 -5.67 -0.22 7.36
N PRO A 78 -6.29 -1.28 7.94
CA PRO A 78 -5.77 -1.92 9.15
C PRO A 78 -4.39 -2.55 8.91
N ASP A 79 -4.21 -3.19 7.76
CA ASP A 79 -2.95 -3.85 7.41
C ASP A 79 -1.85 -2.81 7.21
N ALA A 80 -2.14 -1.69 6.54
CA ALA A 80 -1.21 -0.58 6.42
C ALA A 80 -0.83 0.00 7.79
N ALA A 81 -1.81 0.19 8.69
CA ALA A 81 -1.56 0.66 10.05
C ALA A 81 -0.64 -0.29 10.83
N ALA A 82 -0.86 -1.61 10.71
CA ALA A 82 -0.01 -2.62 11.36
C ALA A 82 1.45 -2.57 10.84
N VAL A 83 1.65 -2.34 9.54
CA VAL A 83 3.02 -2.20 8.98
C VAL A 83 3.70 -0.94 9.50
N ILE A 84 2.98 0.19 9.57
CA ILE A 84 3.49 1.48 10.07
C ILE A 84 3.83 1.38 11.56
N GLU A 85 2.96 0.76 12.37
CA GLU A 85 3.19 0.57 13.81
C GLU A 85 4.41 -0.33 14.08
N LYS A 86 4.59 -1.37 13.28
CA LYS A 86 5.68 -2.34 13.45
C LYS A 86 7.05 -1.79 13.04
N ASN A 87 7.13 -0.93 12.02
CA ASN A 87 8.38 -0.55 11.38
C ASN A 87 8.64 0.97 11.48
N ASP A 88 9.65 1.36 12.27
CA ASP A 88 10.02 2.77 12.49
C ASP A 88 10.40 3.52 11.19
N ASN A 89 10.84 2.80 10.16
CA ASN A 89 11.23 3.33 8.86
C ASN A 89 10.09 3.32 7.82
N VAL A 90 8.83 3.23 8.27
CA VAL A 90 7.65 3.29 7.40
C VAL A 90 6.73 4.42 7.84
N ALA A 91 6.41 5.29 6.89
CA ALA A 91 5.36 6.30 7.04
C ALA A 91 4.24 6.05 6.02
N ALA A 92 3.16 6.83 6.10
CA ALA A 92 2.13 6.86 5.08
C ALA A 92 1.87 8.27 4.57
N ASP A 93 1.49 8.37 3.31
CA ASP A 93 0.82 9.55 2.80
C ASP A 93 -0.70 9.32 2.73
N LEU A 94 -1.44 10.40 2.98
CA LEU A 94 -2.91 10.43 2.91
C LEU A 94 -3.41 11.00 1.58
N SER A 95 -2.50 11.32 0.64
CA SER A 95 -2.89 11.79 -0.68
C SER A 95 -3.65 10.68 -1.40
N GLY A 96 -4.57 10.99 -2.32
CA GLY A 96 -5.30 9.98 -3.09
C GLY A 96 -6.18 8.99 -2.28
N LEU A 97 -6.19 9.06 -0.95
CA LEU A 97 -7.07 8.27 -0.09
C LEU A 97 -8.55 8.57 -0.41
N LEU A 98 -8.82 9.84 -0.71
CA LEU A 98 -10.11 10.36 -1.16
C LEU A 98 -9.88 10.99 -2.54
N GLU A 99 -10.17 10.25 -3.60
CA GLU A 99 -10.12 10.80 -4.96
C GLU A 99 -11.38 11.64 -5.25
N GLY A 100 -11.17 12.87 -5.71
CA GLY A 100 -12.25 13.80 -6.04
C GLY A 100 -12.86 14.53 -4.84
N PRO A 101 -13.95 15.29 -5.04
CA PRO A 101 -14.66 15.95 -3.94
C PRO A 101 -15.10 14.91 -2.92
N PHE A 102 -14.71 15.12 -1.66
CA PHE A 102 -15.11 14.20 -0.60
C PHE A 102 -16.62 14.27 -0.37
N ASP A 103 -17.27 13.14 -0.59
CA ASP A 103 -18.68 12.92 -0.33
C ASP A 103 -18.77 11.80 0.73
N PRO A 104 -19.05 12.15 2.00
CA PRO A 104 -19.10 11.18 3.09
C PRO A 104 -20.11 10.05 2.83
N GLU A 105 -21.22 10.36 2.17
CA GLU A 105 -22.31 9.41 1.91
C GLU A 105 -21.87 8.38 0.86
N LYS A 106 -21.23 8.82 -0.22
CA LYS A 106 -20.63 7.93 -1.22
C LYS A 106 -19.51 7.07 -0.66
N TYR A 107 -18.65 7.64 0.20
CA TYR A 107 -17.59 6.89 0.86
C TYR A 107 -18.15 5.78 1.77
N LEU A 108 -19.17 6.12 2.57
CA LEU A 108 -19.87 5.17 3.42
C LEU A 108 -20.62 4.11 2.60
N GLU A 109 -21.26 4.48 1.50
CA GLU A 109 -21.95 3.55 0.61
C GLU A 109 -20.97 2.55 -0.01
N ARG A 110 -19.84 3.01 -0.53
CA ARG A 110 -18.78 2.14 -1.08
C ARG A 110 -18.25 1.18 -0.03
N THR A 111 -17.96 1.69 1.17
CA THR A 111 -17.48 0.88 2.30
C THR A 111 -18.53 -0.16 2.72
N ARG A 112 -19.81 0.24 2.86
CA ARG A 112 -20.93 -0.68 3.15
C ARG A 112 -21.10 -1.75 2.09
N LYS A 113 -20.94 -1.41 0.81
CA LYS A 113 -21.03 -2.37 -0.30
C LYS A 113 -19.93 -3.43 -0.20
N LEU A 114 -18.70 -3.03 0.13
CA LEU A 114 -17.58 -3.94 0.41
C LEU A 114 -17.89 -4.87 1.60
N TYR A 115 -18.35 -4.31 2.72
CA TYR A 115 -18.74 -5.11 3.90
C TYR A 115 -19.85 -6.12 3.58
N ARG A 116 -20.88 -5.71 2.83
CA ARG A 116 -21.95 -6.62 2.39
C ARG A 116 -21.42 -7.74 1.48
N LEU A 117 -20.48 -7.43 0.59
CA LEU A 117 -19.83 -8.46 -0.23
C LEU A 117 -19.14 -9.50 0.64
N CYS A 118 -18.37 -9.07 1.65
CA CYS A 118 -17.71 -9.97 2.58
C CYS A 118 -18.70 -10.80 3.41
N GLN A 119 -19.81 -10.21 3.86
CA GLN A 119 -20.86 -10.91 4.60
C GLN A 119 -21.58 -11.97 3.76
N ASN A 120 -21.83 -11.67 2.47
CA ASN A 120 -22.49 -12.62 1.56
C ASN A 120 -21.56 -13.74 1.06
N LEU A 121 -20.24 -13.60 1.29
CA LEU A 121 -19.22 -14.61 0.98
C LEU A 121 -18.89 -15.50 2.19
N ALA A 122 -19.33 -15.13 3.40
CA ALA A 122 -19.28 -16.04 4.54
C ALA A 122 -20.25 -17.20 4.25
N PRO A 123 -19.80 -18.46 4.25
CA PRO A 123 -20.71 -19.57 4.06
C PRO A 123 -21.77 -19.49 5.16
N VAL A 124 -23.05 -19.51 4.76
CA VAL A 124 -24.12 -19.92 5.66
C VAL A 124 -23.74 -21.34 6.08
N SER A 125 -23.17 -21.46 7.27
CA SER A 125 -22.93 -22.73 7.92
C SER A 125 -24.29 -23.36 8.17
N GLY A 126 -24.69 -24.25 7.26
CA GLY A 126 -25.77 -25.21 7.41
C GLY A 126 -25.22 -26.56 7.82
#